data_AF-A0A1D2JMG3-F1
#
_entry.id   AF-A0A1D2JMG3-F1
#
_cell.length_a   1.000
_cell.length_b   1.000
_cell.length_c   1.000
_cell.angle_alpha   90.00
_cell.angle_beta   90.00
_cell.angle_gamma   90.00
#
_symmetry.space_group_name_H-M   'P 1'
#
loop_
_entity.id
_entity.type
_entity.pdbx_description
1 polymer ?
#
loop_
_entity_poly.entity_id
_entity_poly.type
_entity_poly.pdbx_seq_one_letter_code
_entity_poly.pdbx_strand_id
1 'polypeptide(L)'
;MDQKMKRVVTGGEVWTSSDVDYTVKVEATGLRPYTTYYYQFTVCDSKNSSPVGRTKTTPRRRDKVKKDIGLAVFSCSNYPQGFFNAYGNSARKDNVDYVLHLGDYIYEYKEGGYGWGWSMNRIPQPPDRDIKTLLDYRKRYASYRTDADLVYSHQHFPWITVWDDHEVEDNVWKAGSSTMNNTEDSFIKAGGISIDQVKANAVRVHFEWMPIRQVDMDDTLRIWRNFEIGDLFSLIMLDTRVYDRSITDLSWNKHYLDLIRDEQSRSLMGPRQETWFYRQLIESAKRNTKWRIVGQQLLISDIFYGKNEQKLYNADAWDGYRANKNRTLSTILDHKIKNTIFLAGDTHAAYVSDLVYTGHGKYDPKSGSGAIGVELGGTGVTSPGPVGQNGTFDRGAEESQRFVENNTPLQWQDSYYRGYYELSINYDRVHANFFGVPDIRTRNGKEIKLATFEILDGKNKLTRNEKGEPVVGKAVGGALKNGKVYPDAAVLVDTMKGKK
;
A
#
# COMPACT_ATOMS: atom_id res chain seq x y z
N MET A 1 -8.23 15.84 -22.29
CA MET A 1 -7.81 16.08 -23.69
C MET A 1 -8.53 15.09 -24.60
N ASP A 2 -8.20 15.02 -25.89
CA ASP A 2 -8.92 14.28 -26.91
C ASP A 2 -8.70 12.75 -26.83
N GLN A 3 -9.70 12.02 -26.34
CA GLN A 3 -9.69 10.54 -26.28
C GLN A 3 -9.60 9.90 -27.68
N LYS A 4 -9.96 10.62 -28.75
CA LYS A 4 -9.87 10.13 -30.13
C LYS A 4 -8.47 10.29 -30.72
N MET A 5 -7.48 10.73 -29.94
CA MET A 5 -6.06 10.84 -30.31
C MET A 5 -5.80 11.72 -31.55
N LYS A 6 -6.65 12.70 -31.87
CA LYS A 6 -6.47 13.60 -33.03
C LYS A 6 -5.47 14.71 -32.78
N ARG A 7 -5.23 15.07 -31.52
CA ARG A 7 -4.25 16.11 -31.13
C ARG A 7 -3.09 15.51 -30.34
N VAL A 8 -2.07 15.09 -31.06
CA VAL A 8 -0.81 14.61 -30.50
C VAL A 8 -0.03 15.80 -29.93
N VAL A 9 0.36 15.70 -28.66
CA VAL A 9 1.18 16.74 -27.97
C VAL A 9 2.65 16.34 -27.85
N THR A 10 2.94 15.04 -27.92
CA THR A 10 4.27 14.44 -27.89
C THR A 10 4.17 13.02 -28.45
N GLY A 11 5.26 12.51 -29.02
CA GLY A 11 5.37 11.19 -29.60
C GLY A 11 6.83 10.80 -29.77
N GLY A 12 7.10 9.53 -30.02
CA GLY A 12 8.44 9.01 -30.19
C GLY A 12 8.45 7.50 -30.41
N GLU A 13 9.64 6.96 -30.62
CA GLU A 13 9.89 5.54 -30.83
C GLU A 13 10.73 4.99 -29.67
N VAL A 14 10.51 3.73 -29.32
CA VAL A 14 11.27 3.02 -28.30
C VAL A 14 11.50 1.59 -28.76
N TRP A 15 12.71 1.10 -28.57
CA TRP A 15 13.07 -0.27 -28.88
C TRP A 15 12.85 -1.16 -27.65
N THR A 16 12.46 -2.40 -27.88
CA THR A 16 12.39 -3.43 -26.85
C THR A 16 12.84 -4.76 -27.40
N SER A 17 13.18 -5.70 -26.51
CA SER A 17 13.70 -7.01 -26.87
C SER A 17 13.35 -8.05 -25.81
N SER A 18 13.69 -9.31 -26.08
CA SER A 18 13.54 -10.40 -25.11
C SER A 18 14.35 -10.19 -23.82
N ASP A 19 15.40 -9.35 -23.84
CA ASP A 19 16.19 -9.07 -22.64
C ASP A 19 15.36 -8.37 -21.55
N VAL A 20 14.37 -7.55 -21.91
CA VAL A 20 13.48 -6.86 -20.96
C VAL A 20 12.04 -7.35 -21.05
N ASP A 21 11.86 -8.59 -21.52
CA ASP A 21 10.54 -9.22 -21.69
C ASP A 21 9.58 -8.45 -22.62
N TYR A 22 10.14 -7.77 -23.63
CA TYR A 22 9.42 -6.90 -24.55
C TYR A 22 8.63 -5.77 -23.87
N THR A 23 8.96 -5.43 -22.62
CA THR A 23 8.38 -4.28 -21.91
C THR A 23 8.91 -2.97 -22.48
N VAL A 24 8.11 -1.91 -22.40
CA VAL A 24 8.51 -0.56 -22.84
C VAL A 24 8.26 0.45 -21.73
N LYS A 25 9.19 1.38 -21.57
CA LYS A 25 9.09 2.52 -20.65
C LYS A 25 9.38 3.81 -21.39
N VAL A 26 8.46 4.75 -21.31
CA VAL A 26 8.58 6.03 -22.01
C VAL A 26 8.34 7.18 -21.03
N GLU A 27 9.32 8.07 -20.94
CA GLU A 27 9.19 9.32 -20.19
C GLU A 27 8.67 10.43 -21.11
N ALA A 28 7.35 10.59 -21.18
CA ALA A 28 6.75 11.69 -21.91
C ALA A 28 7.08 13.04 -21.22
N THR A 29 7.74 13.94 -21.95
CA THR A 29 8.13 15.28 -21.48
C THR A 29 7.29 16.38 -22.15
N GLY A 30 7.46 17.64 -21.72
CA GLY A 30 6.75 18.79 -22.31
C GLY A 30 5.25 18.89 -21.94
N LEU A 31 4.80 18.09 -20.97
CA LEU A 31 3.39 18.04 -20.57
C LEU A 31 3.02 19.22 -19.65
N ARG A 32 1.78 19.69 -19.77
CA ARG A 32 1.22 20.72 -18.88
C ARG A 32 0.91 20.10 -17.51
N PRO A 33 1.16 20.82 -16.40
CA PRO A 33 0.88 20.30 -15.07
C PRO A 33 -0.62 20.10 -14.85
N TYR A 34 -0.95 19.23 -13.90
CA TYR A 34 -2.31 18.90 -13.47
C TYR A 34 -3.32 18.69 -14.61
N THR A 35 -2.87 18.03 -15.70
CA THR A 35 -3.63 17.83 -16.93
C THR A 35 -3.78 16.35 -17.26
N THR A 36 -4.99 15.95 -17.65
CA THR A 36 -5.29 14.59 -18.15
C THR A 36 -4.89 14.45 -19.62
N TYR A 37 -4.11 13.42 -19.91
CA TYR A 37 -3.64 13.02 -21.23
C TYR A 37 -4.10 11.59 -21.56
N TYR A 38 -4.12 11.29 -22.85
CA TYR A 38 -4.33 9.94 -23.37
C TYR A 38 -3.08 9.51 -24.13
N TYR A 39 -2.77 8.22 -24.10
CA TYR A 39 -1.59 7.64 -24.74
C TYR A 39 -1.93 6.31 -25.39
N GLN A 40 -1.17 5.94 -26.41
CA GLN A 40 -1.31 4.66 -27.11
C GLN A 40 0.05 4.26 -27.68
N PHE A 41 0.33 2.97 -27.73
CA PHE A 41 1.50 2.40 -28.37
C PHE A 41 1.08 1.69 -29.66
N THR A 42 1.91 1.80 -30.69
CA THR A 42 1.73 1.09 -31.96
C THR A 42 3.03 0.41 -32.31
N VAL A 43 2.96 -0.85 -32.75
CA VAL A 43 4.13 -1.57 -33.25
C VAL A 43 4.52 -0.98 -34.60
N CYS A 44 5.78 -0.60 -34.77
CA CYS A 44 6.29 -0.05 -36.04
C CYS A 44 6.00 -1.03 -37.20
N ASP A 45 5.68 -0.48 -38.37
CA ASP A 45 5.35 -1.24 -39.58
C ASP A 45 4.20 -2.27 -39.43
N SER A 46 3.30 -2.03 -38.47
CA SER A 46 2.19 -2.91 -38.15
C SER A 46 0.89 -2.13 -37.89
N LYS A 47 -0.25 -2.82 -38.02
CA LYS A 47 -1.57 -2.29 -37.60
C LYS A 47 -1.87 -2.57 -36.12
N ASN A 48 -0.98 -3.26 -35.41
CA ASN A 48 -1.17 -3.61 -34.01
C ASN A 48 -0.97 -2.39 -33.11
N SER A 49 -2.03 -1.96 -32.44
CA SER A 49 -2.00 -0.87 -31.46
C SER A 49 -2.53 -1.35 -30.11
N SER A 50 -1.96 -0.81 -29.03
CA SER A 50 -2.48 -1.02 -27.68
C SER A 50 -3.88 -0.43 -27.53
N PRO A 51 -4.64 -0.80 -26.48
CA PRO A 51 -5.72 0.04 -26.00
C PRO A 51 -5.23 1.46 -25.70
N VAL A 52 -6.13 2.44 -25.82
CA VAL A 52 -5.84 3.83 -25.43
C VAL A 52 -5.84 3.94 -23.91
N GLY A 53 -4.71 4.32 -23.32
CA GLY A 53 -4.56 4.61 -21.91
C GLY A 53 -4.85 6.07 -21.59
N ARG A 54 -5.10 6.36 -20.31
CA ARG A 54 -5.31 7.68 -19.72
C ARG A 54 -4.32 7.87 -18.58
N THR A 55 -3.76 9.07 -18.47
CA THR A 55 -2.87 9.46 -17.38
C THR A 55 -3.15 10.91 -16.95
N LYS A 56 -2.63 11.31 -15.79
CA LYS A 56 -2.71 12.67 -15.28
C LYS A 56 -1.37 13.09 -14.71
N THR A 57 -0.86 14.24 -15.15
CA THR A 57 0.37 14.83 -14.59
C THR A 57 0.09 15.45 -13.22
N THR A 58 1.09 15.50 -12.34
CA THR A 58 0.98 16.23 -11.07
C THR A 58 0.92 17.75 -11.27
N PRO A 59 0.37 18.51 -10.30
CA PRO A 59 0.67 19.94 -10.19
C PRO A 59 2.19 20.14 -10.00
N ARG A 60 2.71 21.34 -10.32
CA ARG A 60 4.09 21.68 -9.99
C ARG A 60 4.21 21.92 -8.49
N ARG A 61 5.41 21.74 -7.92
CA ARG A 61 5.76 21.86 -6.49
C ARG A 61 5.19 23.07 -5.70
N ARG A 62 4.76 24.15 -6.36
CA ARG A 62 4.22 25.36 -5.71
C ARG A 62 2.85 25.77 -6.24
N ASP A 63 2.27 24.96 -7.13
CA ASP A 63 0.95 25.24 -7.67
C ASP A 63 -0.07 25.07 -6.55
N LYS A 64 -0.92 26.08 -6.38
CA LYS A 64 -2.11 25.98 -5.54
C LYS A 64 -3.21 25.27 -6.31
N VAL A 65 -3.66 24.13 -5.83
CA VAL A 65 -4.75 23.39 -6.47
C VAL A 65 -6.12 23.91 -6.00
N LYS A 66 -7.11 23.87 -6.88
CA LYS A 66 -8.46 24.43 -6.60
C LYS A 66 -9.51 23.37 -6.25
N LYS A 67 -9.18 22.10 -6.44
CA LYS A 67 -10.05 20.95 -6.21
C LYS A 67 -9.32 19.97 -5.31
N ASP A 68 -10.09 19.19 -4.57
CA ASP A 68 -9.58 18.03 -3.85
C ASP A 68 -8.78 17.14 -4.80
N ILE A 69 -7.67 16.59 -4.31
CA ILE A 69 -6.92 15.55 -5.00
C ILE A 69 -7.28 14.20 -4.40
N GLY A 70 -7.69 13.28 -5.27
CA GLY A 70 -8.09 11.93 -4.90
C GLY A 70 -6.95 10.92 -5.01
N LEU A 71 -6.76 10.06 -4.01
CA LEU A 71 -5.87 8.90 -4.07
C LEU A 71 -6.68 7.62 -3.79
N ALA A 72 -6.57 6.60 -4.63
CA ALA A 72 -7.02 5.26 -4.28
C ALA A 72 -5.82 4.43 -3.79
N VAL A 73 -5.94 3.79 -2.64
CA VAL A 73 -4.83 3.09 -1.98
C VAL A 73 -5.13 1.60 -1.86
N PHE A 74 -4.19 0.78 -2.29
CA PHE A 74 -4.29 -0.68 -2.35
C PHE A 74 -3.02 -1.36 -1.84
N SER A 75 -3.16 -2.62 -1.44
CA SER A 75 -2.07 -3.57 -1.18
C SER A 75 -2.60 -5.01 -1.29
N CYS A 76 -1.71 -6.00 -1.26
CA CYS A 76 -2.03 -7.40 -0.99
C CYS A 76 -3.07 -7.99 -1.96
N SER A 77 -2.60 -8.24 -3.19
CA SER A 77 -3.41 -8.65 -4.34
C SER A 77 -3.18 -10.11 -4.72
N ASN A 78 -3.38 -11.05 -3.79
CA ASN A 78 -3.18 -12.46 -4.09
C ASN A 78 -4.12 -12.99 -5.20
N TYR A 79 -3.54 -13.35 -6.35
CA TYR A 79 -4.27 -13.73 -7.57
C TYR A 79 -5.15 -14.99 -7.41
N PRO A 80 -4.65 -16.13 -6.89
CA PRO A 80 -5.48 -17.32 -6.70
C PRO A 80 -6.58 -17.18 -5.64
N GLN A 81 -6.56 -16.13 -4.80
CA GLN A 81 -7.57 -15.92 -3.76
C GLN A 81 -8.88 -15.34 -4.29
N GLY A 82 -8.82 -14.51 -5.34
CA GLY A 82 -10.02 -13.90 -5.92
C GLY A 82 -9.76 -12.93 -7.06
N PHE A 83 -10.84 -12.44 -7.64
CA PHE A 83 -10.87 -11.40 -8.67
C PHE A 83 -10.56 -10.04 -8.07
N PHE A 84 -9.80 -9.21 -8.81
CA PHE A 84 -9.38 -7.90 -8.31
C PHE A 84 -10.46 -6.81 -8.49
N ASN A 85 -11.69 -7.12 -8.06
CA ASN A 85 -12.86 -6.23 -8.15
C ASN A 85 -12.59 -4.85 -7.53
N ALA A 86 -11.78 -4.77 -6.48
CA ALA A 86 -11.40 -3.51 -5.83
C ALA A 86 -10.75 -2.50 -6.80
N TYR A 87 -9.83 -2.95 -7.66
CA TYR A 87 -9.21 -2.09 -8.68
C TYR A 87 -10.24 -1.58 -9.67
N GLY A 88 -11.10 -2.47 -10.15
CA GLY A 88 -12.14 -2.12 -11.09
C GLY A 88 -13.16 -1.16 -10.48
N ASN A 89 -13.54 -1.35 -9.22
CA ASN A 89 -14.54 -0.52 -8.56
C ASN A 89 -14.07 0.92 -8.41
N SER A 90 -12.85 1.13 -7.92
CA SER A 90 -12.27 2.48 -7.85
C SER A 90 -12.15 3.10 -9.24
N ALA A 91 -11.65 2.33 -10.21
CA ALA A 91 -11.45 2.83 -11.57
C ALA A 91 -12.77 3.20 -12.26
N ARG A 92 -13.84 2.41 -12.09
CA ARG A 92 -15.18 2.68 -12.63
C ARG A 92 -15.87 3.86 -11.95
N LYS A 93 -15.58 4.12 -10.67
CA LYS A 93 -16.08 5.29 -9.96
C LYS A 93 -15.48 6.60 -10.48
N ASP A 94 -14.25 6.57 -10.99
CA ASP A 94 -13.53 7.70 -11.57
C ASP A 94 -13.50 8.96 -10.69
N ASN A 95 -13.38 8.78 -9.37
CA ASN A 95 -13.38 9.87 -8.38
C ASN A 95 -11.98 10.19 -7.81
N VAL A 96 -10.93 9.55 -8.32
CA VAL A 96 -9.54 9.73 -7.86
C VAL A 96 -8.64 10.23 -8.98
N ASP A 97 -7.47 10.76 -8.63
CA ASP A 97 -6.49 11.27 -9.59
C ASP A 97 -5.31 10.30 -9.80
N TYR A 98 -4.90 9.64 -8.73
CA TYR A 98 -3.75 8.73 -8.72
C TYR A 98 -4.10 7.46 -7.94
N VAL A 99 -3.49 6.35 -8.36
CA VAL A 99 -3.51 5.08 -7.63
C VAL A 99 -2.21 4.94 -6.86
N LEU A 100 -2.29 4.52 -5.61
CA LEU A 100 -1.18 4.17 -4.75
C LEU A 100 -1.23 2.65 -4.47
N HIS A 101 -0.13 1.95 -4.72
CA HIS A 101 0.00 0.54 -4.33
C HIS A 101 1.16 0.40 -3.34
N LEU A 102 0.85 -0.11 -2.14
CA LEU A 102 1.79 -0.17 -1.01
C LEU A 102 2.57 -1.47 -0.92
N GLY A 103 2.36 -2.39 -1.86
CA GLY A 103 3.12 -3.62 -2.03
C GLY A 103 2.26 -4.87 -1.97
N ASP A 104 2.87 -6.04 -2.17
CA ASP A 104 2.21 -7.31 -2.46
C ASP A 104 1.33 -7.25 -3.72
N TYR A 105 1.88 -6.63 -4.77
CA TYR A 105 1.28 -6.58 -6.09
C TYR A 105 1.25 -7.98 -6.72
N ILE A 106 2.27 -8.79 -6.44
CA ILE A 106 2.31 -10.22 -6.70
C ILE A 106 2.51 -11.01 -5.40
N TYR A 107 2.30 -12.32 -5.47
CA TYR A 107 2.83 -13.29 -4.50
C TYR A 107 3.75 -14.26 -5.24
N GLU A 108 4.68 -14.88 -4.54
CA GLU A 108 5.75 -15.75 -5.07
C GLU A 108 5.37 -17.24 -5.13
N TYR A 109 4.39 -17.64 -4.32
CA TYR A 109 4.04 -19.04 -4.10
C TYR A 109 3.49 -19.77 -5.33
N LYS A 110 3.74 -21.06 -5.43
CA LYS A 110 3.06 -21.95 -6.39
C LYS A 110 1.54 -22.02 -6.15
N GLU A 111 0.82 -22.55 -7.12
CA GLU A 111 -0.61 -22.88 -6.94
C GLU A 111 -0.78 -23.84 -5.77
N GLY A 112 -1.69 -23.50 -4.84
CA GLY A 112 -1.92 -24.25 -3.61
C GLY A 112 -0.93 -23.99 -2.49
N GLY A 113 0.13 -23.21 -2.71
CA GLY A 113 1.05 -22.77 -1.64
C GLY A 113 0.39 -21.74 -0.72
N TYR A 114 -0.17 -20.68 -1.32
CA TYR A 114 -0.88 -19.62 -0.58
C TYR A 114 -2.13 -19.16 -1.34
N GLY A 115 -3.04 -20.09 -1.58
CA GLY A 115 -4.28 -19.87 -2.34
C GLY A 115 -4.51 -20.95 -3.40
N TRP A 116 -5.77 -21.18 -3.76
CA TRP A 116 -6.17 -22.22 -4.72
C TRP A 116 -7.10 -21.64 -5.80
N GLY A 117 -6.51 -21.32 -6.95
CA GLY A 117 -7.13 -20.62 -8.07
C GLY A 117 -7.88 -21.51 -9.07
N TRP A 118 -7.69 -22.84 -9.08
CA TRP A 118 -8.31 -23.76 -10.06
C TRP A 118 -9.82 -23.54 -10.25
N SER A 119 -10.57 -23.46 -9.15
CA SER A 119 -12.03 -23.28 -9.16
C SER A 119 -12.51 -21.98 -9.82
N MET A 120 -11.64 -20.98 -9.95
CA MET A 120 -11.93 -19.67 -10.56
C MET A 120 -11.16 -19.44 -11.87
N ASN A 121 -10.38 -20.42 -12.32
CA ASN A 121 -9.41 -20.25 -13.40
C ASN A 121 -8.41 -19.09 -13.13
N ARG A 122 -7.95 -18.98 -11.88
CA ARG A 122 -7.00 -17.95 -11.42
C ARG A 122 -5.69 -18.56 -10.95
N ILE A 123 -5.07 -19.34 -11.80
CA ILE A 123 -3.87 -20.12 -11.47
C ILE A 123 -2.63 -19.25 -11.70
N PRO A 124 -1.80 -18.98 -10.66
CA PRO A 124 -0.57 -18.23 -10.82
C PRO A 124 0.43 -19.02 -11.67
N GLN A 125 1.29 -18.32 -12.42
CA GLN A 125 2.31 -18.95 -13.27
C GLN A 125 3.73 -18.67 -12.74
N PRO A 126 4.65 -19.65 -12.80
CA PRO A 126 4.37 -21.09 -12.97
C PRO A 126 3.54 -21.67 -11.81
N PRO A 127 2.73 -22.71 -12.05
CA PRO A 127 1.81 -23.25 -11.03
C PRO A 127 2.47 -24.28 -10.11
N ASP A 128 3.59 -24.87 -10.51
CA ASP A 128 4.17 -26.07 -9.91
C ASP A 128 5.32 -25.81 -8.92
N ARG A 129 5.78 -24.56 -8.82
CA ARG A 129 6.93 -24.16 -8.01
C ARG A 129 6.83 -22.69 -7.56
N ASP A 130 7.45 -22.38 -6.43
CA ASP A 130 7.62 -20.99 -6.00
C ASP A 130 8.61 -20.31 -6.93
N ILE A 131 8.40 -19.04 -7.24
CA ILE A 131 9.21 -18.32 -8.23
C ILE A 131 10.57 -17.94 -7.65
N LYS A 132 11.64 -18.18 -8.41
CA LYS A 132 13.03 -17.83 -8.01
C LYS A 132 13.84 -17.25 -9.17
N THR A 133 13.61 -17.73 -10.39
CA THR A 133 14.35 -17.28 -11.58
C THR A 133 13.73 -16.03 -12.20
N LEU A 134 14.51 -15.31 -13.02
CA LEU A 134 14.03 -14.17 -13.80
C LEU A 134 12.78 -14.51 -14.63
N LEU A 135 12.76 -15.69 -15.26
CA LEU A 135 11.61 -16.14 -16.06
C LEU A 135 10.39 -16.43 -15.18
N ASP A 136 10.58 -16.98 -13.98
CA ASP A 136 9.46 -17.26 -13.07
C ASP A 136 8.78 -15.96 -12.63
N TYR A 137 9.55 -14.94 -12.23
CA TYR A 137 9.01 -13.63 -11.87
C TYR A 137 8.28 -12.98 -13.05
N ARG A 138 8.82 -13.02 -14.27
CA ARG A 138 8.15 -12.51 -15.48
C ARG A 138 6.81 -13.20 -15.72
N LYS A 139 6.78 -14.54 -15.65
CA LYS A 139 5.52 -15.32 -15.75
C LYS A 139 4.54 -14.96 -14.65
N ARG A 140 5.03 -14.68 -13.44
CA ARG A 140 4.18 -14.28 -12.31
C ARG A 140 3.49 -12.95 -12.59
N TYR A 141 4.25 -11.91 -12.93
CA TYR A 141 3.71 -10.60 -13.30
C TYR A 141 2.74 -10.72 -14.49
N ALA A 142 3.10 -11.48 -15.52
CA ALA A 142 2.24 -11.74 -16.66
C ALA A 142 0.90 -12.36 -16.25
N SER A 143 0.91 -13.39 -15.38
CA SER A 143 -0.31 -14.05 -14.90
C SER A 143 -1.21 -13.11 -14.11
N TYR A 144 -0.66 -12.26 -13.24
CA TYR A 144 -1.44 -11.29 -12.47
C TYR A 144 -2.05 -10.22 -13.37
N ARG A 145 -1.29 -9.77 -14.39
CA ARG A 145 -1.70 -8.81 -15.42
C ARG A 145 -2.76 -9.35 -16.40
N THR A 146 -3.21 -10.60 -16.25
CA THR A 146 -4.39 -11.11 -17.00
C THR A 146 -5.72 -10.70 -16.36
N ASP A 147 -5.73 -10.22 -15.11
CA ASP A 147 -6.95 -9.75 -14.47
C ASP A 147 -7.49 -8.49 -15.15
N ALA A 148 -8.74 -8.55 -15.62
CA ALA A 148 -9.35 -7.47 -16.38
C ALA A 148 -9.53 -6.17 -15.59
N ASP A 149 -9.77 -6.24 -14.28
CA ASP A 149 -9.99 -5.06 -13.44
C ASP A 149 -8.67 -4.39 -13.06
N LEU A 150 -7.59 -5.17 -12.93
CA LEU A 150 -6.22 -4.63 -12.81
C LEU A 150 -5.76 -3.94 -14.10
N VAL A 151 -5.95 -4.58 -15.26
CA VAL A 151 -5.64 -3.96 -16.56
C VAL A 151 -6.44 -2.69 -16.76
N TYR A 152 -7.75 -2.72 -16.44
CA TYR A 152 -8.61 -1.56 -16.55
C TYR A 152 -8.14 -0.38 -15.69
N SER A 153 -7.75 -0.63 -14.43
CA SER A 153 -7.23 0.43 -13.55
C SER A 153 -5.90 0.99 -14.04
N HIS A 154 -4.94 0.15 -14.46
CA HIS A 154 -3.68 0.61 -15.06
C HIS A 154 -3.86 1.39 -16.37
N GLN A 155 -4.87 1.04 -17.15
CA GLN A 155 -5.21 1.77 -18.37
C GLN A 155 -5.75 3.17 -18.07
N HIS A 156 -6.44 3.38 -16.94
CA HIS A 156 -7.16 4.63 -16.68
C HIS A 156 -6.47 5.61 -15.72
N PHE A 157 -5.51 5.16 -14.91
CA PHE A 157 -4.88 5.98 -13.88
C PHE A 157 -3.35 5.86 -13.88
N PRO A 158 -2.63 6.94 -13.52
CA PRO A 158 -1.24 6.83 -13.14
C PRO A 158 -1.11 6.10 -11.79
N TRP A 159 -0.26 5.07 -11.75
CA TRP A 159 0.03 4.31 -10.53
C TRP A 159 1.36 4.75 -9.93
N ILE A 160 1.35 5.01 -8.62
CA ILE A 160 2.52 5.27 -7.79
C ILE A 160 2.68 4.04 -6.91
N THR A 161 3.72 3.26 -7.13
CA THR A 161 3.87 1.96 -6.45
C THR A 161 5.16 1.88 -5.65
N VAL A 162 5.13 1.05 -4.64
CA VAL A 162 6.29 0.50 -3.95
C VAL A 162 6.03 -0.99 -3.69
N TRP A 163 7.08 -1.80 -3.64
CA TRP A 163 7.00 -3.20 -3.25
C TRP A 163 6.83 -3.36 -1.75
N ASP A 164 6.35 -4.52 -1.34
CA ASP A 164 6.51 -5.08 -0.01
C ASP A 164 7.43 -6.31 -0.10
N ASP A 165 7.21 -7.36 0.68
CA ASP A 165 8.02 -8.57 0.68
C ASP A 165 7.68 -9.52 -0.45
N HIS A 166 6.39 -9.76 -0.74
CA HIS A 166 5.98 -10.79 -1.70
C HIS A 166 6.29 -10.46 -3.17
N GLU A 167 6.74 -9.24 -3.48
CA GLU A 167 7.42 -8.97 -4.76
C GLU A 167 8.75 -9.71 -4.90
N VAL A 168 9.38 -10.09 -3.78
CA VAL A 168 10.58 -10.93 -3.69
C VAL A 168 10.20 -12.27 -3.07
N GLU A 169 10.09 -12.35 -1.76
CA GLU A 169 9.72 -13.51 -0.95
C GLU A 169 9.22 -13.06 0.42
N ASP A 170 8.29 -13.82 0.99
CA ASP A 170 7.74 -13.62 2.34
C ASP A 170 8.80 -13.25 3.37
N ASN A 171 8.56 -12.14 4.08
CA ASN A 171 9.41 -11.57 5.12
C ASN A 171 10.88 -11.38 4.68
N VAL A 172 11.12 -10.94 3.43
CA VAL A 172 12.46 -10.57 2.96
C VAL A 172 13.10 -9.46 3.81
N TRP A 173 14.39 -9.60 4.06
CA TRP A 173 15.28 -8.62 4.66
C TRP A 173 16.62 -8.62 3.91
N LYS A 174 17.57 -7.75 4.27
CA LYS A 174 18.74 -7.50 3.41
C LYS A 174 19.61 -8.71 3.08
N ALA A 175 19.56 -9.80 3.85
CA ALA A 175 20.35 -11.01 3.63
C ALA A 175 19.55 -12.33 3.68
N GLY A 176 18.21 -12.28 3.58
CA GLY A 176 17.38 -13.48 3.66
C GLY A 176 15.87 -13.20 3.52
N SER A 177 15.06 -14.25 3.66
CA SER A 177 13.60 -14.28 3.72
C SER A 177 13.15 -15.36 4.70
N SER A 178 11.83 -15.53 4.93
CA SER A 178 11.30 -16.62 5.76
C SER A 178 11.61 -18.01 5.18
N THR A 179 11.78 -18.10 3.86
CA THR A 179 12.01 -19.37 3.16
C THR A 179 13.46 -19.57 2.70
N MET A 180 14.28 -18.52 2.70
CA MET A 180 15.70 -18.57 2.28
C MET A 180 16.59 -17.73 3.20
N ASN A 181 17.52 -18.37 3.91
CA ASN A 181 18.37 -17.72 4.91
C ASN A 181 19.88 -17.82 4.60
N ASN A 182 20.22 -17.92 3.32
CA ASN A 182 21.60 -17.98 2.80
C ASN A 182 22.46 -19.11 3.40
N THR A 183 21.82 -20.22 3.77
CA THR A 183 22.47 -21.48 4.17
C THR A 183 22.64 -22.42 2.97
N GLU A 184 23.57 -23.37 3.06
CA GLU A 184 23.76 -24.42 2.03
C GLU A 184 22.45 -25.19 1.75
N ASP A 185 21.70 -25.55 2.81
CA ASP A 185 20.40 -26.20 2.67
C ASP A 185 19.39 -25.35 1.90
N SER A 186 19.26 -24.06 2.22
CA SER A 186 18.36 -23.15 1.49
C SER A 186 18.76 -22.98 0.02
N PHE A 187 20.07 -22.95 -0.27
CA PHE A 187 20.60 -22.87 -1.63
C PHE A 187 20.27 -24.13 -2.45
N ILE A 188 20.48 -25.32 -1.87
CA ILE A 188 20.14 -26.60 -2.50
C ILE A 188 18.63 -26.68 -2.76
N LYS A 189 17.79 -26.34 -1.78
CA LYS A 189 16.32 -26.33 -1.91
C LYS A 189 15.82 -25.35 -2.97
N ALA A 190 16.49 -24.21 -3.13
CA ALA A 190 16.20 -23.22 -4.17
C ALA A 190 16.75 -23.61 -5.56
N GLY A 191 17.30 -24.82 -5.72
CA GLY A 191 17.82 -25.30 -7.01
C GLY A 191 19.16 -24.65 -7.39
N GLY A 192 19.97 -24.27 -6.41
CA GLY A 192 21.26 -23.63 -6.63
C GLY A 192 21.18 -22.13 -6.92
N ILE A 193 20.12 -21.45 -6.45
CA ILE A 193 19.91 -20.01 -6.57
C ILE A 193 20.07 -19.38 -5.19
N SER A 194 20.92 -18.37 -5.04
CA SER A 194 21.07 -17.63 -3.79
C SER A 194 19.94 -16.60 -3.60
N ILE A 195 19.69 -16.19 -2.35
CA ILE A 195 18.71 -15.13 -2.07
C ILE A 195 19.06 -13.80 -2.74
N ASP A 196 20.35 -13.49 -2.88
CA ASP A 196 20.79 -12.29 -3.60
C ASP A 196 20.41 -12.34 -5.09
N GLN A 197 20.51 -13.53 -5.71
CA GLN A 197 20.09 -13.73 -7.10
C GLN A 197 18.57 -13.65 -7.23
N VAL A 198 17.81 -14.22 -6.29
CA VAL A 198 16.34 -14.10 -6.24
C VAL A 198 15.95 -12.63 -6.14
N LYS A 199 16.52 -11.89 -5.18
CA LYS A 199 16.29 -10.45 -5.00
C LYS A 199 16.64 -9.65 -6.26
N ALA A 200 17.76 -9.93 -6.89
CA ALA A 200 18.16 -9.26 -8.14
C ALA A 200 17.17 -9.55 -9.28
N ASN A 201 16.70 -10.79 -9.41
CA ASN A 201 15.68 -11.18 -10.40
C ASN A 201 14.36 -10.45 -10.13
N ALA A 202 13.87 -10.50 -8.89
CA ALA A 202 12.63 -9.87 -8.46
C ALA A 202 12.61 -8.35 -8.72
N VAL A 203 13.65 -7.65 -8.27
CA VAL A 203 13.78 -6.20 -8.45
C VAL A 203 13.84 -5.83 -9.94
N ARG A 204 14.60 -6.59 -10.74
CA ARG A 204 14.66 -6.38 -12.19
C ARG A 204 13.26 -6.49 -12.82
N VAL A 205 12.52 -7.57 -12.53
CA VAL A 205 11.17 -7.75 -13.10
C VAL A 205 10.19 -6.70 -12.60
N HIS A 206 10.25 -6.32 -11.33
CA HIS A 206 9.41 -5.25 -10.80
C HIS A 206 9.65 -3.96 -11.58
N PHE A 207 10.91 -3.60 -11.83
CA PHE A 207 11.20 -2.48 -12.71
C PHE A 207 10.68 -2.75 -14.13
N GLU A 208 10.95 -3.88 -14.79
CA GLU A 208 10.45 -4.18 -16.15
C GLU A 208 8.92 -3.98 -16.29
N TRP A 209 8.14 -4.50 -15.34
CA TRP A 209 6.67 -4.63 -15.45
C TRP A 209 5.86 -3.51 -14.78
N MET A 210 6.49 -2.66 -13.95
CA MET A 210 5.81 -1.55 -13.28
C MET A 210 6.15 -0.21 -13.94
N PRO A 211 5.19 0.76 -13.98
CA PRO A 211 5.39 2.07 -14.59
C PRO A 211 6.25 3.00 -13.71
N ILE A 212 7.46 2.57 -13.37
CA ILE A 212 8.38 3.21 -12.43
C ILE A 212 9.65 3.61 -13.19
N ARG A 213 10.12 4.83 -12.95
CA ARG A 213 11.44 5.31 -13.39
C ARG A 213 12.51 4.83 -12.43
N GLN A 214 13.70 4.57 -12.94
CA GLN A 214 14.85 4.39 -12.06
C GLN A 214 15.04 5.68 -11.25
N VAL A 215 15.07 5.59 -9.92
CA VAL A 215 15.17 6.77 -9.05
C VAL A 215 16.58 7.35 -9.10
N ASP A 216 17.56 6.47 -9.19
CA ASP A 216 18.98 6.77 -9.16
C ASP A 216 19.68 5.68 -9.98
N MET A 217 20.41 6.07 -11.02
CA MET A 217 21.00 5.12 -11.97
C MET A 217 22.13 4.30 -11.34
N ASP A 218 22.76 4.83 -10.29
CA ASP A 218 23.85 4.17 -9.56
C ASP A 218 23.34 3.36 -8.35
N ASP A 219 22.03 3.39 -8.08
CA ASP A 219 21.40 2.70 -6.97
C ASP A 219 20.19 1.89 -7.46
N THR A 220 20.49 0.70 -7.97
CA THR A 220 19.51 -0.16 -8.65
C THR A 220 18.41 -0.69 -7.74
N LEU A 221 18.64 -0.75 -6.42
CA LEU A 221 17.65 -1.16 -5.42
C LEU A 221 16.77 0.00 -4.94
N ARG A 222 17.07 1.24 -5.33
CA ARG A 222 16.34 2.40 -4.81
C ARG A 222 14.99 2.60 -5.46
N ILE A 223 13.93 2.46 -4.65
CA ILE A 223 12.55 2.75 -5.04
C ILE A 223 11.91 3.91 -4.26
N TRP A 224 12.41 4.22 -3.05
CA TRP A 224 11.85 5.29 -2.22
C TRP A 224 12.12 6.67 -2.83
N ARG A 225 11.09 7.50 -2.84
CA ARG A 225 11.04 8.77 -3.57
C ARG A 225 9.94 9.67 -3.03
N ASN A 226 10.00 10.96 -3.35
CA ASN A 226 9.04 11.96 -2.88
C ASN A 226 8.38 12.65 -4.08
N PHE A 227 7.05 12.83 -4.02
CA PHE A 227 6.29 13.62 -4.98
C PHE A 227 5.74 14.87 -4.30
N GLU A 228 6.02 16.04 -4.87
CA GLU A 228 5.54 17.32 -4.35
C GLU A 228 4.32 17.77 -5.15
N ILE A 229 3.14 17.38 -4.66
CA ILE A 229 1.85 17.58 -5.33
C ILE A 229 1.34 18.98 -4.97
N GLY A 230 1.77 19.98 -5.74
CA GLY A 230 1.46 21.37 -5.43
C GLY A 230 2.12 21.83 -4.13
N ASP A 231 1.58 22.89 -3.54
CA ASP A 231 1.80 23.21 -2.13
C ASP A 231 0.84 22.44 -1.18
N LEU A 232 0.04 21.51 -1.73
CA LEU A 232 -0.98 20.76 -0.99
C LEU A 232 -0.37 19.59 -0.20
N PHE A 233 0.35 18.67 -0.84
CA PHE A 233 0.95 17.57 -0.08
C PHE A 233 2.27 17.08 -0.66
N SER A 234 3.15 16.62 0.24
CA SER A 234 4.28 15.77 -0.11
C SER A 234 3.85 14.32 0.07
N LEU A 235 3.98 13.51 -0.98
CA LEU A 235 3.81 12.06 -0.92
C LEU A 235 5.17 11.39 -0.87
N ILE A 236 5.56 10.95 0.33
CA ILE A 236 6.86 10.38 0.62
C ILE A 236 6.71 8.86 0.64
N MET A 237 7.18 8.19 -0.41
CA MET A 237 7.11 6.73 -0.55
C MET A 237 8.37 6.09 0.03
N LEU A 238 8.21 5.13 0.94
CA LEU A 238 9.29 4.42 1.63
C LEU A 238 9.42 2.97 1.16
N ASP A 239 10.63 2.44 1.22
CA ASP A 239 10.93 1.00 1.21
C ASP A 239 11.23 0.56 2.65
N THR A 240 10.46 -0.39 3.19
CA THR A 240 10.69 -0.98 4.52
C THR A 240 11.09 -2.45 4.45
N ARG A 241 11.55 -2.91 3.27
CA ARG A 241 11.80 -4.32 2.95
C ARG A 241 13.18 -4.55 2.35
N VAL A 242 13.34 -4.21 1.08
CA VAL A 242 14.36 -4.83 0.22
C VAL A 242 15.72 -4.16 0.38
N TYR A 243 15.74 -2.85 0.62
CA TYR A 243 16.98 -2.08 0.54
C TYR A 243 18.03 -2.47 1.58
N ASP A 244 17.76 -2.21 2.86
CA ASP A 244 18.75 -2.38 3.95
C ASP A 244 18.09 -2.75 5.29
N ARG A 245 16.88 -3.34 5.23
CA ARG A 245 16.14 -3.78 6.40
C ARG A 245 16.94 -4.81 7.21
N SER A 246 16.97 -4.64 8.53
CA SER A 246 17.54 -5.63 9.47
C SER A 246 16.71 -6.92 9.50
N ILE A 247 17.25 -7.99 10.07
CA ILE A 247 16.56 -9.29 10.17
C ILE A 247 15.15 -9.17 10.76
N THR A 248 14.19 -9.89 10.19
CA THR A 248 12.78 -9.84 10.57
C THR A 248 12.25 -11.16 11.16
N ASP A 249 10.94 -11.29 11.39
CA ASP A 249 10.28 -12.53 11.82
C ASP A 249 10.44 -13.62 10.76
N LEU A 250 11.23 -14.63 11.08
CA LEU A 250 11.45 -15.81 10.24
C LEU A 250 10.73 -17.04 10.82
N SER A 251 9.69 -16.84 11.62
CA SER A 251 8.92 -17.82 12.40
C SER A 251 9.65 -18.44 13.61
N TRP A 252 10.95 -18.71 13.51
CA TRP A 252 11.74 -19.39 14.55
C TRP A 252 12.53 -18.45 15.47
N ASN A 253 12.70 -17.18 15.10
CA ASN A 253 13.59 -16.23 15.78
C ASN A 253 12.88 -15.19 16.66
N LYS A 254 11.59 -15.37 16.97
CA LYS A 254 10.76 -14.38 17.70
C LYS A 254 11.38 -13.92 19.02
N HIS A 255 11.97 -14.83 19.79
CA HIS A 255 12.63 -14.46 21.05
C HIS A 255 13.85 -13.56 20.81
N TYR A 256 14.66 -13.87 19.80
CA TYR A 256 15.80 -13.03 19.43
C TYR A 256 15.36 -11.63 19.01
N LEU A 257 14.28 -11.51 18.23
CA LEU A 257 13.74 -10.21 17.82
C LEU A 257 13.29 -9.35 19.00
N ASP A 258 12.73 -9.97 20.05
CA ASP A 258 12.34 -9.24 21.26
C ASP A 258 13.54 -8.67 22.03
N LEU A 259 14.67 -9.37 22.01
CA LEU A 259 15.92 -8.89 22.62
C LEU A 259 16.51 -7.69 21.86
N ILE A 260 16.37 -7.66 20.53
CA ILE A 260 17.06 -6.66 19.69
C ILE A 260 16.18 -5.50 19.22
N ARG A 261 14.85 -5.53 19.43
CA ARG A 261 13.94 -4.49 18.89
C ARG A 261 14.27 -3.07 19.36
N ASP A 262 14.98 -2.95 20.48
CA ASP A 262 15.40 -1.71 21.12
C ASP A 262 16.84 -1.30 20.82
N GLU A 263 17.59 -2.14 20.11
CA GLU A 263 18.96 -1.82 19.71
C GLU A 263 18.99 -0.62 18.77
N GLN A 264 19.81 0.37 19.10
CA GLN A 264 19.86 1.63 18.35
C GLN A 264 20.29 1.46 16.89
N SER A 265 21.13 0.45 16.61
CA SER A 265 21.60 0.08 15.27
C SER A 265 20.52 -0.60 14.42
N ARG A 266 19.46 -1.15 15.04
CA ARG A 266 18.40 -1.85 14.31
C ARG A 266 17.59 -0.84 13.49
N SER A 267 17.35 -1.19 12.24
CA SER A 267 16.67 -0.33 11.28
C SER A 267 15.79 -1.12 10.30
N LEU A 268 14.61 -0.55 10.02
CA LEU A 268 13.65 -1.05 9.05
C LEU A 268 13.98 -0.56 7.62
N MET A 269 14.62 0.62 7.51
CA MET A 269 14.89 1.29 6.23
C MET A 269 16.39 1.39 5.88
N GLY A 270 17.26 1.23 6.87
CA GLY A 270 18.68 1.56 6.78
C GLY A 270 18.99 3.06 6.93
N PRO A 271 20.23 3.42 7.30
CA PRO A 271 20.60 4.79 7.65
C PRO A 271 20.48 5.79 6.49
N ARG A 272 20.71 5.35 5.24
CA ARG A 272 20.63 6.21 4.05
C ARG A 272 19.20 6.69 3.80
N GLN A 273 18.24 5.78 3.85
CA GLN A 273 16.83 6.11 3.68
C GLN A 273 16.27 6.83 4.90
N GLU A 274 16.64 6.45 6.14
CA GLU A 274 16.26 7.19 7.35
C GLU A 274 16.65 8.67 7.25
N THR A 275 17.92 8.96 6.96
CA THR A 275 18.43 10.33 6.81
C THR A 275 17.69 11.08 5.72
N TRP A 276 17.45 10.42 4.57
CA TRP A 276 16.69 11.02 3.48
C TRP A 276 15.25 11.32 3.89
N PHE A 277 14.57 10.40 4.58
CA PHE A 277 13.18 10.51 4.99
C PHE A 277 12.96 11.64 5.99
N TYR A 278 13.77 11.68 7.03
CA TYR A 278 13.71 12.73 8.05
C TYR A 278 13.92 14.11 7.42
N ARG A 279 14.87 14.20 6.49
CA ARG A 279 15.05 15.42 5.70
C ARG A 279 13.82 15.76 4.85
N GLN A 280 13.16 14.81 4.20
CA GLN A 280 11.93 15.09 3.44
C GLN A 280 10.81 15.63 4.33
N LEU A 281 10.61 15.05 5.51
CA LEU A 281 9.61 15.52 6.48
C LEU A 281 9.89 16.97 6.91
N ILE A 282 11.14 17.25 7.31
CA ILE A 282 11.59 18.57 7.77
C ILE A 282 11.46 19.59 6.64
N GLU A 283 11.93 19.27 5.44
CA GLU A 283 11.92 20.21 4.31
C GLU A 283 10.50 20.45 3.78
N SER A 284 9.62 19.44 3.79
CA SER A 284 8.20 19.62 3.48
C SER A 284 7.53 20.59 4.47
N ALA A 285 7.80 20.41 5.77
CA ALA A 285 7.29 21.29 6.82
C ALA A 285 7.80 22.73 6.67
N LYS A 286 9.11 22.92 6.44
CA LYS A 286 9.73 24.25 6.24
C LYS A 286 9.17 24.99 5.04
N ARG A 287 8.82 24.28 3.96
CA ARG A 287 8.19 24.86 2.78
C ARG A 287 6.71 25.20 2.95
N ASN A 288 6.14 24.92 4.12
CA ASN A 288 4.72 25.10 4.41
C ASN A 288 3.80 24.30 3.48
N THR A 289 4.27 23.14 3.00
CA THR A 289 3.40 22.18 2.31
C THR A 289 2.35 21.66 3.29
N LYS A 290 1.07 21.68 2.88
CA LYS A 290 -0.04 21.50 3.81
C LYS A 290 -0.02 20.13 4.50
N TRP A 291 0.13 19.03 3.74
CA TRP A 291 0.14 17.67 4.29
C TRP A 291 1.44 16.91 3.98
N ARG A 292 1.81 15.98 4.87
CA ARG A 292 2.87 14.99 4.68
C ARG A 292 2.22 13.62 4.69
N ILE A 293 2.08 13.01 3.53
CA ILE A 293 1.51 11.68 3.38
C ILE A 293 2.67 10.71 3.15
N VAL A 294 2.85 9.77 4.06
CA VAL A 294 3.92 8.78 4.03
C VAL A 294 3.33 7.45 3.55
N GLY A 295 3.64 7.06 2.33
CA GLY A 295 3.23 5.77 1.76
C GLY A 295 4.27 4.72 2.07
N GLN A 296 3.89 3.67 2.80
CA GLN A 296 4.78 2.57 3.19
C GLN A 296 3.96 1.30 3.46
N GLN A 297 4.65 0.23 3.79
CA GLN A 297 4.13 -1.13 3.77
C GLN A 297 3.45 -1.51 5.10
N LEU A 298 4.04 -1.16 6.25
CA LEU A 298 3.81 -1.81 7.54
C LEU A 298 3.18 -0.89 8.58
N LEU A 299 2.31 -1.41 9.46
CA LEU A 299 1.75 -0.56 10.51
C LEU A 299 2.84 0.03 11.44
N ILE A 300 2.78 1.35 11.67
CA ILE A 300 3.66 2.11 12.56
C ILE A 300 3.07 2.32 13.95
N SER A 301 1.74 2.33 14.12
CA SER A 301 1.12 2.41 15.45
C SER A 301 1.45 1.17 16.28
N ASP A 302 1.46 1.31 17.62
CA ASP A 302 1.55 0.15 18.51
C ASP A 302 0.31 -0.72 18.32
N ILE A 303 0.47 -1.96 17.85
CA ILE A 303 -0.63 -2.92 17.66
C ILE A 303 -0.31 -4.24 18.38
N PHE A 304 -1.05 -4.49 19.45
CA PHE A 304 -1.00 -5.68 20.26
C PHE A 304 -2.07 -6.69 19.83
N TYR A 305 -1.61 -7.92 19.58
CA TYR A 305 -2.41 -9.06 19.11
C TYR A 305 -2.82 -10.00 20.25
N GLY A 306 -2.18 -9.90 21.41
CA GLY A 306 -2.46 -10.76 22.56
C GLY A 306 -3.76 -10.43 23.28
N LYS A 307 -4.17 -11.30 24.19
CA LYS A 307 -5.25 -11.05 25.16
C LYS A 307 -4.63 -10.52 26.46
N ASN A 308 -5.24 -9.51 27.07
CA ASN A 308 -4.82 -8.93 28.36
C ASN A 308 -3.38 -8.39 28.34
N GLU A 309 -2.61 -8.56 29.43
CA GLU A 309 -1.24 -8.04 29.59
C GLU A 309 -0.19 -8.70 28.67
N GLN A 310 -0.56 -9.73 27.89
CA GLN A 310 0.34 -10.34 26.91
C GLN A 310 0.53 -9.40 25.72
N LYS A 311 1.60 -8.61 25.75
CA LYS A 311 1.99 -7.73 24.64
C LYS A 311 2.63 -8.53 23.50
N LEU A 312 1.83 -9.35 22.82
CA LEU A 312 2.21 -9.92 21.52
C LEU A 312 2.10 -8.82 20.46
N TYR A 313 3.15 -8.64 19.66
CA TYR A 313 3.22 -7.63 18.61
C TYR A 313 3.66 -8.29 17.29
N ASN A 314 3.46 -7.59 16.18
CA ASN A 314 4.02 -8.02 14.90
C ASN A 314 5.51 -7.64 14.84
N ALA A 315 6.41 -8.62 14.99
CA ALA A 315 7.85 -8.41 14.94
C ALA A 315 8.37 -8.09 13.52
N ASP A 316 7.52 -8.30 12.51
CA ASP A 316 7.76 -7.90 11.13
C ASP A 316 7.30 -6.44 10.84
N ALA A 317 6.43 -5.86 11.68
CA ALA A 317 6.04 -4.46 11.56
C ALA A 317 7.00 -3.53 12.34
N TRP A 318 6.69 -2.22 12.38
CA TRP A 318 7.52 -1.23 13.09
C TRP A 318 7.71 -1.52 14.59
N ASP A 319 6.81 -2.28 15.21
CA ASP A 319 6.94 -2.72 16.62
C ASP A 319 8.14 -3.66 16.84
N GLY A 320 8.58 -4.37 15.80
CA GLY A 320 9.85 -5.12 15.80
C GLY A 320 11.10 -4.26 15.60
N TYR A 321 10.96 -2.96 15.31
CA TYR A 321 12.06 -2.03 15.01
C TYR A 321 11.89 -0.74 15.83
N ARG A 322 11.60 -0.89 17.13
CA ARG A 322 11.19 0.19 18.03
C ARG A 322 12.19 1.35 18.09
N ALA A 323 13.49 1.08 18.01
CA ALA A 323 14.50 2.14 17.94
C ALA A 323 14.33 3.05 16.70
N ASN A 324 14.12 2.46 15.51
CA ASN A 324 13.88 3.21 14.28
C ASN A 324 12.52 3.93 14.29
N LYS A 325 11.47 3.28 14.83
CA LYS A 325 10.17 3.92 15.09
C LYS A 325 10.34 5.16 15.96
N ASN A 326 11.05 5.04 17.09
CA ASN A 326 11.27 6.15 18.02
C ASN A 326 12.00 7.32 17.35
N ARG A 327 13.07 7.09 16.58
CA ARG A 327 13.76 8.16 15.82
C ARG A 327 12.83 8.86 14.82
N THR A 328 11.91 8.11 14.23
CA THR A 328 10.93 8.64 13.27
C THR A 328 9.90 9.54 13.97
N LEU A 329 9.31 9.06 15.06
CA LEU A 329 8.33 9.83 15.83
C LEU A 329 8.96 11.03 16.56
N SER A 330 10.19 10.89 17.06
CA SER A 330 10.94 12.00 17.67
C SER A 330 11.24 13.09 16.64
N THR A 331 11.65 12.73 15.41
CA THR A 331 11.86 13.70 14.32
C THR A 331 10.61 14.55 14.07
N ILE A 332 9.41 13.93 14.09
CA ILE A 332 8.15 14.66 13.91
C ILE A 332 7.95 15.67 15.04
N LEU A 333 8.19 15.27 16.29
CA LEU A 333 8.00 16.11 17.47
C LEU A 333 9.05 17.22 17.59
N ASP A 334 10.33 16.87 17.50
CA ASP A 334 11.47 17.78 17.68
C ASP A 334 11.43 18.93 16.66
N HIS A 335 10.97 18.64 15.44
CA HIS A 335 10.81 19.62 14.38
C HIS A 335 9.39 20.19 14.26
N LYS A 336 8.50 19.89 15.23
CA LYS A 336 7.11 20.40 15.30
C LYS A 336 6.33 20.18 14.01
N ILE A 337 6.53 19.02 13.40
CA ILE A 337 5.93 18.60 12.14
C ILE A 337 4.46 18.25 12.42
N LYS A 338 3.54 18.90 11.70
CA LYS A 338 2.09 18.70 11.75
C LYS A 338 1.57 18.03 10.48
N ASN A 339 0.30 17.66 10.43
CA ASN A 339 -0.39 17.16 9.24
C ASN A 339 0.31 15.95 8.61
N THR A 340 0.80 15.05 9.45
CA THR A 340 1.47 13.82 9.02
C THR A 340 0.47 12.66 9.05
N ILE A 341 0.35 11.96 7.92
CA ILE A 341 -0.48 10.78 7.76
C ILE A 341 0.39 9.65 7.25
N PHE A 342 0.42 8.52 7.95
CA PHE A 342 1.04 7.28 7.50
C PHE A 342 0.00 6.39 6.83
N LEU A 343 0.36 5.83 5.69
CA LEU A 343 -0.44 4.83 4.96
C LEU A 343 0.28 3.49 5.09
N ALA A 344 -0.48 2.41 5.29
CA ALA A 344 0.04 1.05 5.42
C ALA A 344 -0.80 0.02 4.65
N GLY A 345 -0.21 -1.13 4.37
CA GLY A 345 -0.82 -2.34 3.82
C GLY A 345 -0.49 -3.57 4.70
N ASP A 346 0.10 -4.61 4.11
CA ASP A 346 0.65 -5.85 4.71
C ASP A 346 -0.37 -6.73 5.47
N THR A 347 -1.03 -6.17 6.48
CA THR A 347 -1.82 -6.91 7.49
C THR A 347 -3.14 -7.53 7.00
N HIS A 348 -3.51 -7.32 5.73
CA HIS A 348 -4.74 -7.80 5.10
C HIS A 348 -6.05 -7.38 5.82
N ALA A 349 -6.00 -6.38 6.69
CA ALA A 349 -7.15 -5.83 7.42
C ALA A 349 -7.06 -4.31 7.50
N ALA A 350 -8.21 -3.66 7.70
CA ALA A 350 -8.24 -2.20 7.77
C ALA A 350 -7.98 -1.71 9.20
N TYR A 351 -7.12 -0.71 9.36
CA TYR A 351 -6.76 -0.10 10.64
C TYR A 351 -6.80 1.42 10.52
N VAL A 352 -7.40 2.09 11.50
CA VAL A 352 -7.36 3.55 11.60
C VAL A 352 -7.01 3.94 13.03
N SER A 353 -5.86 4.60 13.17
CA SER A 353 -5.26 4.94 14.46
C SER A 353 -4.88 6.41 14.53
N ASP A 354 -5.04 7.02 15.70
CA ASP A 354 -4.25 8.21 16.01
C ASP A 354 -2.79 7.76 16.22
N LEU A 355 -1.84 8.48 15.63
CA LEU A 355 -0.42 8.19 15.79
C LEU A 355 0.06 8.76 17.12
N VAL A 356 0.54 7.90 18.01
CA VAL A 356 0.98 8.24 19.37
C VAL A 356 2.40 7.79 19.57
N TYR A 357 3.22 8.62 20.22
CA TYR A 357 4.52 8.21 20.72
C TYR A 357 4.43 7.90 22.21
N THR A 358 4.45 6.61 22.57
CA THR A 358 4.25 6.11 23.93
C THR A 358 5.25 6.65 24.96
N GLY A 359 6.42 7.13 24.52
CA GLY A 359 7.40 7.81 25.38
C GLY A 359 7.18 9.32 25.58
N HIS A 360 6.16 9.91 24.96
CA HIS A 360 5.96 11.37 24.93
C HIS A 360 4.51 11.78 25.26
N GLY A 361 4.34 12.36 26.44
CA GLY A 361 3.07 12.94 26.88
C GLY A 361 2.00 11.89 27.19
N LYS A 362 0.83 12.37 27.64
CA LYS A 362 -0.35 11.52 27.84
C LYS A 362 -1.20 11.56 26.58
N TYR A 363 -1.71 10.39 26.18
CA TYR A 363 -2.70 10.26 25.12
C TYR A 363 -4.08 9.99 25.72
N ASP A 364 -5.09 10.71 25.25
CA ASP A 364 -6.49 10.47 25.57
C ASP A 364 -7.24 9.96 24.33
N PRO A 365 -7.68 8.69 24.30
CA PRO A 365 -8.36 8.12 23.14
C PRO A 365 -9.74 8.73 22.86
N LYS A 366 -10.39 9.36 23.85
CA LYS A 366 -11.72 9.96 23.67
C LYS A 366 -11.63 11.31 22.95
N SER A 367 -10.62 12.12 23.27
CA SER A 367 -10.41 13.42 22.62
C SER A 367 -9.38 13.39 21.49
N GLY A 368 -8.55 12.35 21.42
CA GLY A 368 -7.35 12.26 20.58
C GLY A 368 -6.22 13.23 21.01
N SER A 369 -6.32 13.86 22.19
CA SER A 369 -5.26 14.72 22.70
C SER A 369 -3.98 13.90 22.93
N GLY A 370 -2.82 14.46 22.54
CA GLY A 370 -1.54 13.76 22.60
C GLY A 370 -1.14 13.03 21.31
N ALA A 371 -2.04 12.93 20.33
CA ALA A 371 -1.70 12.41 19.00
C ALA A 371 -0.80 13.38 18.22
N ILE A 372 0.08 12.82 17.38
CA ILE A 372 1.08 13.55 16.58
C ILE A 372 0.87 13.38 15.07
N GLY A 373 -0.13 12.60 14.68
CA GLY A 373 -0.49 12.29 13.31
C GLY A 373 -1.61 11.25 13.26
N VAL A 374 -1.85 10.69 12.10
CA VAL A 374 -2.83 9.61 11.90
C VAL A 374 -2.20 8.51 11.07
N GLU A 375 -2.58 7.27 11.33
CA GLU A 375 -2.27 6.12 10.48
C GLU A 375 -3.54 5.53 9.87
N LEU A 376 -3.46 5.22 8.57
CA LEU A 376 -4.49 4.58 7.77
C LEU A 376 -3.90 3.29 7.14
N GLY A 377 -4.21 2.15 7.75
CA GLY A 377 -3.88 0.81 7.22
C GLY A 377 -5.01 0.26 6.36
N GLY A 378 -4.68 -0.16 5.14
CA GLY A 378 -5.62 -0.79 4.21
C GLY A 378 -5.72 -2.29 4.39
N THR A 379 -6.91 -2.83 4.12
CA THR A 379 -7.10 -4.27 3.89
C THR A 379 -6.45 -4.71 2.57
N GLY A 380 -6.33 -6.01 2.36
CA GLY A 380 -5.88 -6.56 1.08
C GLY A 380 -6.95 -6.47 0.00
N VAL A 381 -6.52 -6.33 -1.25
CA VAL A 381 -7.39 -6.42 -2.43
C VAL A 381 -8.08 -7.77 -2.49
N THR A 382 -7.32 -8.85 -2.27
CA THR A 382 -7.85 -10.23 -2.24
C THR A 382 -7.16 -11.14 -1.22
N SER A 383 -5.96 -10.80 -0.75
CA SER A 383 -5.21 -11.64 0.19
C SER A 383 -6.00 -11.89 1.48
N PRO A 384 -6.01 -13.13 2.01
CA PRO A 384 -6.90 -13.50 3.10
C PRO A 384 -6.54 -12.76 4.39
N GLY A 385 -7.55 -12.18 5.04
CA GLY A 385 -7.38 -11.45 6.29
C GLY A 385 -7.13 -12.32 7.52
N PRO A 386 -7.05 -11.69 8.70
CA PRO A 386 -6.77 -12.36 9.98
C PRO A 386 -7.74 -13.50 10.34
N VAL A 387 -9.01 -13.40 9.92
CA VAL A 387 -10.01 -14.47 10.13
C VAL A 387 -9.90 -15.64 9.15
N GLY A 388 -8.96 -15.58 8.20
CA GLY A 388 -8.74 -16.56 7.15
C GLY A 388 -9.75 -16.47 5.99
N GLN A 389 -9.51 -17.27 4.96
CA GLN A 389 -10.31 -17.28 3.72
C GLN A 389 -11.80 -17.64 3.95
N ASN A 390 -12.05 -18.52 4.93
CA ASN A 390 -13.40 -18.99 5.30
C ASN A 390 -13.92 -18.32 6.59
N GLY A 391 -13.33 -17.18 6.98
CA GLY A 391 -13.81 -16.41 8.11
C GLY A 391 -15.25 -15.93 7.91
N THR A 392 -16.02 -15.84 8.98
CA THR A 392 -17.37 -15.27 8.95
C THR A 392 -17.35 -13.79 9.32
N PHE A 393 -18.41 -13.08 8.94
CA PHE A 393 -18.60 -11.68 9.34
C PHE A 393 -18.54 -11.52 10.87
N ASP A 394 -19.26 -12.37 11.61
CA ASP A 394 -19.32 -12.31 13.08
C ASP A 394 -17.95 -12.50 13.73
N ARG A 395 -17.17 -13.49 13.27
CA ARG A 395 -15.80 -13.71 13.74
C ARG A 395 -14.91 -12.50 13.45
N GLY A 396 -15.09 -11.88 12.29
CA GLY A 396 -14.39 -10.64 11.92
C GLY A 396 -14.74 -9.48 12.86
N ALA A 397 -16.03 -9.31 13.19
CA ALA A 397 -16.49 -8.30 14.12
C ALA A 397 -15.95 -8.53 15.55
N GLU A 398 -15.97 -9.78 16.03
CA GLU A 398 -15.38 -10.14 17.34
C GLU A 398 -13.88 -9.84 17.41
N GLU A 399 -13.15 -10.21 16.36
CA GLU A 399 -11.71 -9.91 16.28
C GLU A 399 -11.44 -8.41 16.23
N SER A 400 -12.25 -7.67 15.48
CA SER A 400 -12.16 -6.20 15.39
C SER A 400 -12.39 -5.55 16.75
N GLN A 401 -13.40 -6.00 17.48
CA GLN A 401 -13.73 -5.51 18.82
C GLN A 401 -12.55 -5.72 19.77
N ARG A 402 -11.97 -6.93 19.76
CA ARG A 402 -10.78 -7.25 20.57
C ARG A 402 -9.60 -6.32 20.25
N PHE A 403 -9.30 -6.09 18.97
CA PHE A 403 -8.21 -5.19 18.59
C PHE A 403 -8.44 -3.77 19.09
N VAL A 404 -9.64 -3.23 18.88
CA VAL A 404 -9.99 -1.88 19.33
C VAL A 404 -9.91 -1.77 20.85
N GLU A 405 -10.37 -2.76 21.61
CA GLU A 405 -10.30 -2.76 23.08
C GLU A 405 -8.86 -2.80 23.59
N ASN A 406 -8.02 -3.66 23.02
CA ASN A 406 -6.64 -3.87 23.50
C ASN A 406 -5.69 -2.74 23.11
N ASN A 407 -5.99 -1.98 22.05
CA ASN A 407 -5.09 -1.00 21.48
C ASN A 407 -5.61 0.42 21.69
N THR A 408 -5.06 1.13 22.67
CA THR A 408 -5.55 2.46 23.07
C THR A 408 -5.63 3.45 21.89
N PRO A 409 -4.61 3.59 21.02
CA PRO A 409 -4.65 4.51 19.88
C PRO A 409 -5.52 4.05 18.70
N LEU A 410 -5.80 2.75 18.59
CA LEU A 410 -6.62 2.19 17.51
C LEU A 410 -8.08 2.62 17.65
N GLN A 411 -8.56 3.36 16.66
CA GLN A 411 -9.88 3.99 16.66
C GLN A 411 -10.91 3.20 15.87
N TRP A 412 -10.51 2.52 14.81
CA TRP A 412 -11.36 1.60 14.05
C TRP A 412 -10.53 0.48 13.44
N GLN A 413 -11.12 -0.71 13.35
CA GLN A 413 -10.51 -1.87 12.74
C GLN A 413 -11.58 -2.71 12.05
N ASP A 414 -11.29 -3.24 10.86
CA ASP A 414 -12.11 -4.26 10.18
C ASP A 414 -11.23 -5.43 9.72
N SER A 415 -11.45 -6.59 10.34
CA SER A 415 -10.75 -7.85 10.00
C SER A 415 -11.39 -8.64 8.86
N TYR A 416 -12.61 -8.30 8.44
CA TYR A 416 -13.42 -9.17 7.59
C TYR A 416 -13.25 -8.85 6.10
N TYR A 417 -13.58 -7.62 5.71
CA TYR A 417 -13.69 -7.26 4.32
C TYR A 417 -12.32 -7.10 3.67
N ARG A 418 -12.21 -7.63 2.45
CA ARG A 418 -11.20 -7.23 1.47
C ARG A 418 -11.66 -5.97 0.75
N GLY A 419 -10.76 -5.23 0.12
CA GLY A 419 -11.13 -3.98 -0.53
C GLY A 419 -9.98 -2.98 -0.61
N TYR A 420 -10.29 -1.72 -0.33
CA TYR A 420 -9.39 -0.58 -0.53
C TYR A 420 -9.93 0.66 0.18
N TYR A 421 -9.19 1.77 0.09
CA TYR A 421 -9.70 3.06 0.54
C TYR A 421 -9.32 4.20 -0.39
N GLU A 422 -10.12 5.26 -0.37
CA GLU A 422 -9.90 6.48 -1.16
C GLU A 422 -9.71 7.69 -0.24
N LEU A 423 -8.66 8.46 -0.49
CA LEU A 423 -8.38 9.73 0.17
C LEU A 423 -8.87 10.89 -0.71
N SER A 424 -9.58 11.86 -0.11
CA SER A 424 -9.86 13.17 -0.71
C SER A 424 -9.12 14.24 0.08
N ILE A 425 -8.15 14.91 -0.53
CA ILE A 425 -7.21 15.78 0.15
C ILE A 425 -7.39 17.22 -0.33
N ASN A 426 -7.59 18.17 0.58
CA ASN A 426 -7.58 19.60 0.30
C ASN A 426 -6.92 20.38 1.44
N TYR A 427 -6.93 21.72 1.39
CA TYR A 427 -6.18 22.53 2.34
C TYR A 427 -6.72 22.52 3.77
N ASP A 428 -7.99 22.12 3.93
CA ASP A 428 -8.69 22.17 5.22
C ASP A 428 -8.77 20.79 5.87
N ARG A 429 -8.79 19.73 5.05
CA ARG A 429 -9.01 18.35 5.53
C ARG A 429 -8.49 17.26 4.60
N VAL A 430 -8.36 16.07 5.18
CA VAL A 430 -8.30 14.79 4.47
C VAL A 430 -9.50 13.94 4.86
N HIS A 431 -10.24 13.43 3.88
CA HIS A 431 -11.26 12.41 4.07
C HIS A 431 -10.74 11.06 3.61
N ALA A 432 -10.83 10.03 4.47
CA ALA A 432 -10.50 8.65 4.14
C ALA A 432 -11.77 7.81 4.11
N ASN A 433 -12.10 7.26 2.93
CA ASN A 433 -13.29 6.44 2.70
C ASN A 433 -12.87 4.98 2.50
N PHE A 434 -13.23 4.10 3.42
CA PHE A 434 -12.91 2.67 3.34
C PHE A 434 -14.05 1.92 2.64
N PHE A 435 -13.69 1.03 1.71
CA PHE A 435 -14.63 0.24 0.92
C PHE A 435 -14.33 -1.25 1.08
N GLY A 436 -15.37 -2.03 1.34
CA GLY A 436 -15.34 -3.49 1.41
C GLY A 436 -15.96 -4.11 0.16
N VAL A 437 -15.34 -5.17 -0.35
CA VAL A 437 -15.84 -5.97 -1.47
C VAL A 437 -16.49 -7.23 -0.88
N PRO A 438 -17.82 -7.39 -0.98
CA PRO A 438 -18.53 -8.50 -0.34
C PRO A 438 -18.22 -9.88 -0.94
N ASP A 439 -17.81 -9.92 -2.20
CA ASP A 439 -17.47 -11.15 -2.90
C ASP A 439 -16.27 -10.92 -3.83
N ILE A 440 -15.16 -11.60 -3.52
CA ILE A 440 -13.96 -11.63 -4.36
C ILE A 440 -13.89 -12.91 -5.21
N ARG A 441 -14.77 -13.88 -4.99
CA ARG A 441 -14.75 -15.19 -5.67
C ARG A 441 -15.35 -15.13 -7.07
N THR A 442 -16.12 -14.09 -7.38
CA THR A 442 -16.64 -13.81 -8.71
C THR A 442 -16.20 -12.42 -9.18
N ARG A 443 -16.05 -12.24 -10.50
CA ARG A 443 -15.85 -10.90 -11.06
C ARG A 443 -17.15 -10.10 -10.97
N ASN A 444 -17.16 -9.01 -10.21
CA ASN A 444 -18.34 -8.19 -9.99
C ASN A 444 -17.97 -6.71 -9.68
N GLY A 445 -18.96 -5.82 -9.70
CA GLY A 445 -18.78 -4.40 -9.40
C GLY A 445 -19.16 -4.02 -7.96
N LYS A 446 -19.42 -5.00 -7.09
CA LYS A 446 -20.08 -4.79 -5.80
C LYS A 446 -19.11 -4.26 -4.76
N GLU A 447 -19.53 -3.24 -4.03
CA GLU A 447 -18.83 -2.74 -2.85
C GLU A 447 -19.80 -2.16 -1.81
N ILE A 448 -19.31 -2.04 -0.59
CA ILE A 448 -19.97 -1.38 0.53
C ILE A 448 -18.99 -0.34 1.06
N LYS A 449 -19.46 0.89 1.30
CA LYS A 449 -18.68 1.89 2.02
C LYS A 449 -18.71 1.56 3.51
N LEU A 450 -17.57 1.12 4.06
CA LEU A 450 -17.46 0.62 5.43
C LEU A 450 -17.45 1.74 6.47
N ALA A 451 -16.63 2.76 6.26
CA ALA A 451 -16.46 3.87 7.18
C ALA A 451 -15.85 5.09 6.49
N THR A 452 -16.04 6.27 7.09
CA THR A 452 -15.40 7.52 6.65
C THR A 452 -14.73 8.19 7.84
N PHE A 453 -13.47 8.60 7.66
CA PHE A 453 -12.69 9.31 8.66
C PHE A 453 -12.28 10.67 8.12
N GLU A 454 -12.20 11.66 9.00
CA GLU A 454 -11.76 13.01 8.66
C GLU A 454 -10.57 13.40 9.54
N ILE A 455 -9.63 14.11 8.93
CA ILE A 455 -8.46 14.68 9.58
C ILE A 455 -8.43 16.15 9.19
N LEU A 456 -8.59 17.05 10.16
CA LEU A 456 -8.60 18.49 9.93
C LEU A 456 -7.19 19.09 10.02
N ASP A 457 -6.95 20.12 9.22
CA ASP A 457 -5.69 20.87 9.20
C ASP A 457 -5.28 21.31 10.61
N GLY A 458 -4.02 21.03 10.95
CA GLY A 458 -3.38 21.41 12.20
C GLY A 458 -3.82 20.60 13.42
N LYS A 459 -4.72 19.62 13.27
CA LYS A 459 -5.22 18.83 14.41
C LYS A 459 -4.36 17.63 14.77
N ASN A 460 -3.63 17.04 13.81
CA ASN A 460 -2.77 15.85 14.01
C ASN A 460 -3.47 14.64 14.63
N LYS A 461 -4.79 14.51 14.42
CA LYS A 461 -5.64 13.46 14.96
C LYS A 461 -6.90 13.32 14.13
N LEU A 462 -7.62 12.23 14.32
CA LEU A 462 -8.94 12.01 13.75
C LEU A 462 -9.97 12.99 14.33
N THR A 463 -10.81 13.56 13.47
CA THR A 463 -12.02 14.29 13.87
C THR A 463 -12.97 13.33 14.60
N ARG A 464 -13.60 13.84 15.65
CA ARG A 464 -14.58 13.10 16.45
C ARG A 464 -15.84 13.92 16.65
N ASN A 465 -16.97 13.24 16.78
CA ASN A 465 -18.23 13.89 17.16
C ASN A 465 -18.26 14.19 18.67
N GLU A 466 -19.36 14.79 19.15
CA GLU A 466 -19.54 15.17 20.56
C GLU A 466 -19.45 13.99 21.54
N LYS A 467 -19.68 12.75 21.07
CA LYS A 467 -19.56 11.53 21.86
C LYS A 467 -18.14 10.97 21.89
N GLY A 468 -17.23 11.53 21.10
CA GLY A 468 -15.86 11.05 20.93
C GLY A 468 -15.72 9.95 19.87
N GLU A 469 -16.74 9.73 19.03
CA GLU A 469 -16.69 8.71 17.98
C GLU A 469 -15.86 9.23 16.79
N PRO A 470 -14.81 8.51 16.36
CA PRO A 470 -13.91 8.95 15.30
C PRO A 470 -14.44 8.58 13.92
N VAL A 471 -15.71 8.86 13.60
CA VAL A 471 -16.32 8.53 12.30
C VAL A 471 -17.21 9.66 11.81
N VAL A 472 -17.20 9.90 10.50
CA VAL A 472 -18.17 10.78 9.83
C VAL A 472 -19.36 9.93 9.40
N GLY A 473 -20.50 10.14 10.06
CA GLY A 473 -21.72 9.36 9.81
C GLY A 473 -21.75 8.06 10.60
N LYS A 474 -21.82 6.92 9.92
CA LYS A 474 -21.88 5.58 10.54
C LYS A 474 -20.80 4.68 9.93
N ALA A 475 -20.15 3.87 10.77
CA ALA A 475 -19.41 2.71 10.31
C ALA A 475 -20.36 1.52 10.19
N VAL A 476 -20.20 0.68 9.17
CA VAL A 476 -21.05 -0.49 8.91
C VAL A 476 -20.28 -1.82 8.95
N GLY A 477 -18.96 -1.77 9.07
CA GLY A 477 -18.09 -2.94 9.26
C GLY A 477 -17.10 -2.71 10.40
N GLY A 478 -16.56 -3.82 10.93
CA GLY A 478 -15.50 -3.80 11.92
C GLY A 478 -15.96 -3.43 13.33
N ALA A 479 -15.11 -2.73 14.08
CA ALA A 479 -15.39 -2.19 15.41
C ALA A 479 -14.86 -0.76 15.55
N LEU A 480 -15.53 0.06 16.37
CA LEU A 480 -15.23 1.49 16.54
C LEU A 480 -14.99 1.82 18.01
N LYS A 481 -13.88 2.51 18.29
CA LYS A 481 -13.58 3.01 19.65
C LYS A 481 -14.61 4.06 20.05
N ASN A 482 -15.14 3.93 21.26
CA ASN A 482 -16.15 4.83 21.83
C ASN A 482 -17.43 4.97 21.00
N GLY A 483 -17.74 4.01 20.12
CA GLY A 483 -18.91 4.08 19.25
C GLY A 483 -19.47 2.70 18.90
N LYS A 484 -20.37 2.66 17.92
CA LYS A 484 -20.99 1.42 17.43
C LYS A 484 -20.90 1.34 15.91
N VAL A 485 -20.84 0.12 15.41
CA VAL A 485 -21.01 -0.19 13.97
C VAL A 485 -22.46 -0.59 13.69
N TYR A 486 -22.93 -0.35 12.47
CA TYR A 486 -24.30 -0.57 12.04
C TYR A 486 -24.34 -1.41 10.75
N PRO A 487 -24.12 -2.74 10.82
CA PRO A 487 -24.08 -3.60 9.63
C PRO A 487 -25.36 -3.55 8.79
N ASP A 488 -26.52 -3.44 9.44
CA ASP A 488 -27.81 -3.34 8.75
C ASP A 488 -27.99 -2.04 7.95
N ALA A 489 -27.13 -1.03 8.17
CA ALA A 489 -27.10 0.20 7.39
C ALA A 489 -26.19 0.13 6.16
N ALA A 490 -25.56 -1.03 5.89
CA ALA A 490 -24.70 -1.23 4.74
C ALA A 490 -25.48 -1.06 3.43
N VAL A 491 -24.96 -0.19 2.55
CA VAL A 491 -25.51 0.01 1.21
C VAL A 491 -24.59 -0.64 0.20
N LEU A 492 -25.11 -1.66 -0.49
CA LEU A 492 -24.43 -2.34 -1.60
C LEU A 492 -24.53 -1.47 -2.86
N VAL A 493 -23.38 -1.09 -3.42
CA VAL A 493 -23.27 -0.37 -4.68
C VAL A 493 -22.66 -1.29 -5.73
N ASP A 494 -23.14 -1.25 -6.97
CA ASP A 494 -22.57 -1.98 -8.10
C ASP A 494 -21.99 -1.00 -9.14
N THR A 495 -20.67 -0.85 -9.13
CA THR A 495 -19.93 0.09 -9.98
C THR A 495 -19.96 -0.29 -11.47
N MET A 496 -20.32 -1.52 -11.82
CA MET A 496 -20.48 -1.92 -13.23
C MET A 496 -21.77 -1.42 -13.87
N LYS A 497 -22.78 -1.05 -13.07
CA LYS A 497 -24.07 -0.57 -13.58
C LYS A 497 -24.11 0.94 -13.82
N GLY A 498 -23.00 1.64 -13.56
CA GLY A 498 -22.89 3.10 -13.61
C GLY A 498 -23.69 3.79 -12.51
N LYS A 499 -23.37 5.06 -12.23
CA LYS A 499 -24.31 5.97 -11.55
C LYS A 499 -25.44 6.23 -12.55
N LYS A 500 -26.67 5.81 -12.24
CA LYS A 500 -27.86 6.33 -12.95
C LYS A 500 -27.97 7.83 -12.76
#